data_AF-A0A1V6SFD8-F1
#
_entry.id   AF-A0A1V6SFD8-F1
#
_cell.length_a   1.000
_cell.length_b   1.000
_cell.length_c   1.000
_cell.angle_alpha   90.00
_cell.angle_beta   90.00
_cell.angle_gamma   90.00
#
_symmetry.space_group_name_H-M   'P 1'
#
loop_
_entity.id
_entity.type
_entity.pdbx_description
1 polymer ?
#
loop_
_entity_poly.entity_id
_entity_poly.type
_entity_poly.pdbx_seq_one_letter_code
_entity_poly.pdbx_strand_id
1 'polypeptide(L)'
;MFALTSITNTRQWPNRLNFNVTVLSRSFKPFPIGARVKPVDFPSIEDLSTAITGQDAVIDTTFSPEVNTPLRLIDAASTAGVYCLDFGLDPVLLGVHDIPILGRKKVSYNAV
;
A
#
# COMPACT_ATOMS: atom_id res chain seq x y z
N MET A 1 -6.13 3.68 -10.43
CA MET A 1 -5.51 2.33 -10.42
C MET A 1 -4.76 2.24 -9.11
N PHE A 2 -4.97 1.19 -8.33
CA PHE A 2 -4.55 1.10 -6.94
C PHE A 2 -3.94 -0.27 -6.78
N ALA A 3 -2.67 -0.38 -6.39
CA ALA A 3 -1.97 -1.66 -6.33
C ALA A 3 -1.16 -1.74 -5.05
N LEU A 4 -1.79 -2.16 -3.95
CA LEU A 4 -1.03 -2.47 -2.74
C LEU A 4 -0.12 -3.66 -3.04
N THR A 5 1.20 -3.55 -2.89
CA THR A 5 2.10 -4.68 -3.13
C THR A 5 2.54 -5.22 -1.78
N SER A 6 2.11 -6.43 -1.46
CA SER A 6 2.58 -7.13 -0.26
C SER A 6 3.66 -8.12 -0.64
N ILE A 7 4.79 -8.12 0.06
CA ILE A 7 6.01 -8.85 -0.32
C ILE A 7 6.38 -9.86 0.76
N THR A 8 6.70 -11.10 0.37
CA THR A 8 7.41 -12.07 1.22
C THR A 8 8.79 -12.40 0.65
N ASN A 9 9.87 -12.33 1.46
CA ASN A 9 11.24 -12.61 1.00
C ASN A 9 11.62 -14.09 1.15
N THR A 10 11.76 -14.80 0.03
CA THR A 10 12.41 -16.12 0.01
C THR A 10 13.91 -15.92 -0.24
N ARG A 11 14.76 -16.06 0.77
CA ARG A 11 16.23 -15.92 0.63
C ARG A 11 16.77 -16.74 -0.56
N GLN A 12 17.36 -16.08 -1.55
CA GLN A 12 18.80 -16.18 -1.90
C GLN A 12 19.18 -15.22 -3.03
N TRP A 13 20.32 -14.54 -2.91
CA TRP A 13 21.00 -13.82 -4.01
C TRP A 13 22.30 -14.57 -4.32
N PRO A 14 22.64 -14.80 -5.60
CA PRO A 14 23.15 -13.73 -6.45
C PRO A 14 22.63 -13.81 -7.88
N ASN A 15 21.30 -13.84 -8.09
CA ASN A 15 20.62 -13.37 -9.31
C ASN A 15 19.09 -13.57 -9.20
N ARG A 16 18.39 -12.47 -8.87
CA ARG A 16 16.93 -12.26 -8.72
C ARG A 16 16.35 -12.43 -7.31
N LEU A 17 15.73 -11.35 -6.83
CA LEU A 17 14.80 -11.36 -5.70
C LEU A 17 13.52 -12.07 -6.10
N ASN A 18 13.20 -13.17 -5.43
CA ASN A 18 11.89 -13.80 -5.55
C ASN A 18 11.00 -13.27 -4.45
N PHE A 19 10.07 -12.39 -4.83
CA PHE A 19 9.06 -11.85 -3.94
C PHE A 19 7.71 -12.49 -4.22
N ASN A 20 7.04 -12.90 -3.16
CA ASN A 20 5.66 -13.33 -3.26
C ASN A 20 4.75 -12.10 -3.22
N VAL A 21 4.25 -11.66 -4.38
CA VAL A 21 3.48 -10.41 -4.48
C VAL A 21 1.98 -10.67 -4.42
N THR A 22 1.28 -9.99 -3.50
CA THR A 22 -0.19 -9.91 -3.48
C THR A 22 -0.63 -8.48 -3.73
N VAL A 23 -1.52 -8.29 -4.72
CA VAL A 23 -2.13 -7.01 -5.08
C VAL A 23 -3.52 -6.87 -4.49
N LEU A 24 -3.73 -5.87 -3.64
CA LEU A 24 -5.07 -5.53 -3.16
C LEU A 24 -5.78 -4.60 -4.15
N SER A 25 -7.00 -4.97 -4.55
CA SER A 25 -7.75 -4.23 -5.58
C SER A 25 -9.25 -4.17 -5.27
N ARG A 26 -9.91 -3.09 -5.69
CA ARG A 26 -11.38 -2.96 -5.63
C ARG A 26 -12.11 -3.73 -6.74
N SER A 27 -11.40 -4.15 -7.77
CA SER A 27 -11.98 -4.79 -8.96
C SER A 27 -11.03 -5.85 -9.51
N PHE A 28 -11.57 -6.94 -10.03
CA PHE A 28 -10.77 -7.95 -10.73
C PHE A 28 -10.29 -7.38 -12.07
N LYS A 29 -8.98 -7.18 -12.21
CA LYS A 29 -8.32 -6.80 -13.46
C LYS A 29 -7.26 -7.86 -13.77
N PRO A 30 -6.91 -8.09 -15.05
CA PRO A 30 -5.79 -8.94 -15.38
C PRO A 30 -4.49 -8.32 -14.85
N PHE A 31 -3.73 -9.09 -14.08
CA PHE A 31 -2.40 -8.72 -13.58
C PHE A 31 -1.32 -9.57 -14.25
N PRO A 32 -0.07 -9.07 -14.34
CA PRO A 32 1.05 -9.82 -14.90
C PRO A 32 1.27 -11.16 -14.18
N ILE A 33 1.79 -12.15 -14.91
CA ILE A 33 2.19 -13.45 -14.33
C ILE A 33 3.20 -13.20 -13.22
N GLY A 34 2.89 -13.69 -12.01
CA GLY A 34 3.76 -13.59 -10.83
C GLY A 34 3.18 -12.79 -9.66
N ALA A 35 2.06 -12.08 -9.84
CA ALA A 35 1.34 -11.42 -8.75
C ALA A 35 -0.01 -12.10 -8.50
N ARG A 36 -0.34 -12.36 -7.23
CA ARG A 36 -1.71 -12.71 -6.83
C ARG A 36 -2.54 -11.45 -6.70
N VAL A 37 -3.83 -11.55 -6.94
CA VAL A 37 -4.78 -10.43 -6.74
C VAL A 37 -5.77 -10.84 -5.69
N LYS A 38 -5.92 -10.01 -4.65
CA LYS A 38 -6.92 -10.18 -3.60
C LYS A 38 -7.90 -9.00 -3.67
N PRO A 39 -9.16 -9.24 -4.08
CA PRO A 39 -10.20 -8.23 -3.98
C PRO A 39 -10.41 -7.84 -2.51
N VAL A 40 -10.51 -6.54 -2.22
CA VAL A 40 -10.78 -6.02 -0.87
C VAL A 40 -11.67 -4.78 -0.90
N ASP A 41 -12.39 -4.58 0.20
CA ASP A 41 -13.12 -3.38 0.56
C ASP A 41 -12.24 -2.47 1.44
N PHE A 42 -11.68 -1.41 0.85
CA PHE A 42 -10.78 -0.47 1.53
C PHE A 42 -11.41 0.32 2.70
N PRO A 43 -12.73 0.52 2.73
CA PRO A 43 -13.45 0.95 3.91
C PRO A 43 -13.43 0.00 5.11
N SER A 44 -13.23 -1.30 4.90
CA SER A 44 -13.27 -2.33 5.96
C SER A 44 -11.87 -2.64 6.50
N ILE A 45 -11.60 -2.25 7.75
CA ILE A 45 -10.34 -2.57 8.43
C ILE A 45 -10.19 -4.09 8.60
N GLU A 46 -11.29 -4.82 8.82
CA GLU A 46 -11.27 -6.28 8.97
C GLU A 46 -10.83 -6.97 7.66
N ASP A 47 -11.34 -6.51 6.52
CA ASP A 47 -10.98 -7.07 5.22
C ASP A 47 -9.52 -6.74 4.87
N LEU A 48 -9.10 -5.51 5.14
CA LEU A 48 -7.69 -5.10 5.00
C LEU A 48 -6.77 -5.93 5.91
N SER A 49 -7.11 -6.13 7.18
CA SER A 49 -6.30 -6.89 8.13
C SER A 49 -6.18 -8.36 7.72
N THR A 50 -7.28 -8.95 7.25
CA THR A 50 -7.31 -10.32 6.71
C THR A 50 -6.51 -10.44 5.41
N ALA A 51 -6.42 -9.38 4.62
CA ALA A 51 -5.60 -9.33 3.40
C ALA A 51 -4.11 -9.17 3.67
N ILE A 52 -3.75 -8.47 4.76
CA ILE A 52 -2.37 -8.15 5.13
C ILE A 52 -1.74 -9.24 6.01
N THR A 53 -2.53 -9.97 6.80
CA THR A 53 -2.03 -11.02 7.70
C THR A 53 -1.13 -12.03 6.97
N GLY A 54 0.05 -12.29 7.54
CA GLY A 54 1.03 -13.25 7.00
C GLY A 54 1.96 -12.69 5.91
N GLN A 55 1.91 -11.39 5.65
CA GLN A 55 2.83 -10.69 4.74
C GLN A 55 3.98 -10.04 5.52
N ASP A 56 5.15 -9.85 4.90
CA ASP A 56 6.28 -9.20 5.59
C ASP A 56 6.20 -7.66 5.53
N ALA A 57 5.62 -7.15 4.45
CA ALA A 57 5.45 -5.73 4.22
C ALA A 57 4.20 -5.42 3.41
N VAL A 58 3.72 -4.19 3.59
CA VAL A 58 2.66 -3.54 2.82
C VAL A 58 3.24 -2.32 2.16
N ILE A 59 3.03 -2.18 0.84
CA ILE A 59 3.40 -0.96 0.10
C ILE A 59 2.11 -0.25 -0.33
N ASP A 60 1.83 0.91 0.27
CA ASP A 60 0.70 1.77 -0.11
C ASP A 60 1.00 2.53 -1.41
N THR A 61 0.23 2.20 -2.45
CA THR A 61 0.21 2.93 -3.74
C THR A 61 -1.18 3.44 -4.08
N THR A 62 -2.04 3.55 -3.06
CA THR A 62 -3.42 3.95 -3.27
C THR A 62 -3.52 5.43 -3.61
N PHE A 63 -4.21 5.75 -4.70
CA PHE A 63 -4.50 7.12 -5.10
C PHE A 63 -5.97 7.48 -4.83
N SER A 64 -6.38 7.44 -3.56
CA SER A 64 -7.81 7.53 -3.18
C SER A 64 -8.23 8.99 -3.02
N PRO A 65 -9.47 9.37 -3.38
CA PRO A 65 -10.03 10.65 -2.93
C PRO A 65 -10.40 10.62 -1.44
N GLU A 66 -10.49 9.45 -0.82
CA GLU A 66 -10.82 9.30 0.60
C GLU A 66 -9.54 9.43 1.45
N VAL A 67 -9.53 10.44 2.34
CA VAL A 67 -8.39 10.77 3.22
C VAL A 67 -8.08 9.64 4.22
N ASN A 68 -9.08 8.83 4.57
CA ASN A 68 -8.94 7.76 5.58
C ASN A 68 -8.38 6.46 5.02
N THR A 69 -8.31 6.28 3.69
CA THR A 69 -7.80 5.02 3.11
C THR A 69 -6.37 4.70 3.57
N PRO A 70 -5.40 5.63 3.55
CA PRO A 70 -4.04 5.37 4.04
C PRO A 70 -4.00 5.08 5.55
N LEU A 71 -4.81 5.78 6.35
CA LEU A 71 -4.89 5.56 7.80
C LEU A 71 -5.37 4.14 8.12
N ARG A 72 -6.43 3.66 7.45
CA ARG A 72 -6.92 2.29 7.63
C ARG A 72 -5.90 1.23 7.21
N LEU A 73 -5.10 1.49 6.17
CA LEU A 73 -4.01 0.61 5.75
C LEU A 73 -2.90 0.54 6.81
N ILE A 74 -2.57 1.68 7.42
CA ILE A 74 -1.62 1.74 8.54
C ILE A 74 -2.16 0.96 9.74
N ASP A 75 -3.42 1.17 10.12
CA ASP A 75 -4.05 0.47 11.25
C ASP A 75 -4.13 -1.04 11.04
N ALA A 76 -4.51 -1.48 9.84
CA ALA A 76 -4.57 -2.89 9.48
C ALA A 76 -3.18 -3.53 9.44
N ALA A 77 -2.18 -2.83 8.92
CA ALA A 77 -0.79 -3.30 8.91
C ALA A 77 -0.22 -3.40 10.34
N SER A 78 -0.46 -2.38 11.17
CA SER A 78 -0.07 -2.36 12.59
C SER A 78 -0.69 -3.53 13.36
N THR A 79 -1.99 -3.78 13.17
CA THR A 79 -2.71 -4.91 13.78
C THR A 79 -2.15 -6.26 13.34
N ALA A 80 -1.73 -6.37 12.07
CA ALA A 80 -1.12 -7.58 11.52
C ALA A 80 0.37 -7.74 11.86
N GLY A 81 1.00 -6.75 12.52
CA GLY A 81 2.44 -6.74 12.80
C GLY A 81 3.31 -6.56 11.55
N VAL A 82 2.76 -5.95 10.50
CA VAL A 82 3.39 -5.81 9.17
C VAL A 82 3.90 -4.40 8.95
N TYR A 83 5.07 -4.27 8.32
CA TYR A 83 5.65 -2.96 8.03
C TYR A 83 4.91 -2.28 6.86
N CYS A 84 4.38 -1.08 7.08
CA CYS A 84 3.71 -0.28 6.05
C CYS A 84 4.65 0.78 5.48
N LEU A 85 4.94 0.67 4.19
CA LEU A 85 5.71 1.62 3.40
C LEU A 85 4.75 2.42 2.53
N ASP A 86 4.74 3.73 2.69
CA ASP A 86 4.07 4.65 1.78
C ASP A 86 5.14 5.38 0.95
N PHE A 87 4.83 5.72 -0.30
CA PHE A 87 5.68 6.55 -1.14
C PHE A 87 5.64 8.00 -0.64
N GLY A 88 6.45 8.28 0.38
CA GLY A 88 6.64 9.57 1.06
C GLY A 88 6.97 10.74 0.14
N LEU A 89 6.32 11.88 0.39
CA LEU A 89 6.85 13.20 0.07
C LEU A 89 7.85 13.57 1.18
N ASP A 90 8.84 14.41 0.89
CA ASP A 90 9.44 15.22 1.95
C ASP A 90 8.42 16.34 2.30
N PRO A 91 7.76 16.29 3.48
CA PRO A 91 6.70 17.24 3.81
C PRO A 91 7.25 18.67 3.97
N VAL A 92 8.55 18.85 4.20
CA VAL A 92 9.19 20.16 4.38
C VAL A 92 9.82 20.72 3.11
N LEU A 93 9.87 19.96 2.01
CA LEU A 93 10.43 20.44 0.75
C LEU A 93 9.43 21.36 0.02
N LEU A 94 9.78 22.65 -0.06
CA LEU A 94 8.99 23.68 -0.74
C LEU A 94 8.78 23.34 -2.23
N GLY A 95 7.55 23.51 -2.72
CA GLY A 95 7.18 23.29 -4.14
C GLY A 95 6.78 21.88 -4.53
N VAL A 96 7.12 20.85 -3.73
CA VAL A 96 6.74 19.45 -4.04
C VAL A 96 5.24 19.22 -3.86
N HIS A 97 4.62 19.99 -2.95
CA HIS A 97 3.17 20.02 -2.73
C HIS A 97 2.37 20.60 -3.89
N ASP A 98 3.01 21.39 -4.76
CA ASP A 98 2.36 22.02 -5.90
C ASP A 98 2.30 21.09 -7.13
N ILE A 99 2.96 19.92 -7.05
CA ILE A 99 2.89 18.90 -8.10
C ILE A 99 1.50 18.24 -8.02
N PRO A 100 0.70 18.25 -9.10
CA PRO A 100 -0.70 17.81 -9.06
C PRO A 100 -0.93 16.39 -8.55
N ILE A 101 0.01 15.48 -8.82
CA ILE A 101 -0.06 14.08 -8.35
C ILE A 101 0.20 13.95 -6.84
N LEU A 102 0.83 14.95 -6.22
CA LEU A 102 1.32 14.90 -4.85
C LEU A 102 0.56 15.80 -3.86
N GLY A 103 -0.22 16.77 -4.33
CA GLY A 103 -0.91 17.73 -3.46
C GLY A 103 -1.83 17.11 -2.40
N ARG A 104 -2.37 15.90 -2.64
CA ARG A 104 -3.20 15.18 -1.65
C ARG A 104 -2.43 14.75 -0.40
N LYS A 105 -1.15 14.42 -0.54
CA LYS A 105 -0.33 13.92 0.56
C LYS A 105 -0.15 14.98 1.66
N LYS A 106 -0.14 16.26 1.28
CA LYS A 106 -0.18 17.40 2.21
C LYS A 106 -1.44 17.39 3.08
N VAL A 107 -2.59 17.10 2.48
CA VAL A 107 -3.87 17.08 3.20
C VAL A 107 -3.90 15.96 4.22
N SER A 108 -3.42 14.77 3.86
CA SER A 108 -3.28 13.65 4.80
C SER A 108 -2.28 13.95 5.93
N TYR A 109 -1.13 14.59 5.62
CA TYR A 109 -0.15 14.99 6.63
C TYR A 109 -0.72 15.99 7.65
N ASN A 110 -1.52 16.95 7.20
CA ASN A 110 -2.12 17.95 8.09
C ASN A 110 -3.30 17.42 8.93
N ALA A 111 -3.79 16.21 8.64
CA ALA A 111 -4.97 15.64 9.30
C ALA A 111 -4.63 14.82 10.55
N VAL A 112 -3.34 14.62 10.83
CA VAL A 112 -2.77 13.87 11.97
C VAL A 112 -1.81 14.76 12.75
#